data_AF-A0A936JGS4-F1
#
_entry.id   AF-A0A936JGS4-F1
#
_cell.length_a   1.000
_cell.length_b   1.000
_cell.length_c   1.000
_cell.angle_alpha   90.00
_cell.angle_beta   90.00
_cell.angle_gamma   90.00
#
_symmetry.space_group_name_H-M   'P 1'
#
loop_
_entity.id
_entity.type
_entity.pdbx_description
1 polymer ?
#
loop_
_entity_poly.entity_id
_entity_poly.type
_entity_poly.pdbx_seq_one_letter_code
_entity_poly.pdbx_strand_id
1 'polypeptide(L)'
;MALELHKSTTSSLVNEAFDRGMPHIEMSDSIYKQYRDFIYTKSGIYFNDTKKYLLEARISQRFTKHNLTNYEEYFSLIRSTSGASELPILYESITINETYFFPQSTAI
;
A
#
# COMPACT_ATOMS: atom_id res chain seq x y z
N MET A 1 -4.14 -17.41 -38.34
CA MET A 1 -4.77 -16.12 -38.00
C MET A 1 -4.49 -15.88 -36.53
N ALA A 2 -3.82 -14.77 -36.22
CA ALA A 2 -3.36 -14.39 -34.89
C ALA A 2 -4.56 -14.27 -33.90
N LEU A 3 -4.40 -14.26 -32.58
CA LEU A 3 -3.58 -13.31 -31.82
C LEU A 3 -3.65 -13.59 -30.29
N GLU A 4 -2.55 -13.30 -29.59
CA GLU A 4 -2.38 -12.86 -28.18
C GLU A 4 -2.85 -13.75 -26.99
N LEU A 5 -1.96 -14.28 -26.14
CA LEU A 5 -1.00 -13.69 -25.18
C LEU A 5 -1.59 -13.43 -23.78
N HIS A 6 -1.18 -14.33 -22.87
CA HIS A 6 -0.94 -14.23 -21.42
C HIS A 6 -1.61 -13.11 -20.59
N LYS A 7 -2.16 -13.49 -19.42
CA LYS A 7 -1.73 -12.97 -18.11
C LYS A 7 -2.36 -13.77 -16.97
N SER A 8 -1.48 -14.10 -16.03
CA SER A 8 -1.61 -15.11 -14.99
C SER A 8 -2.60 -14.75 -13.88
N THR A 9 -3.34 -15.79 -13.49
CA THR A 9 -4.17 -15.91 -12.30
C THR A 9 -3.34 -15.75 -11.02
N THR A 10 -3.29 -14.56 -10.43
CA THR A 10 -2.73 -14.35 -9.07
C THR A 10 -3.47 -13.25 -8.31
N SER A 11 -4.78 -13.08 -8.56
CA SER A 11 -5.60 -12.02 -7.94
C SER A 11 -6.68 -12.55 -6.99
N SER A 12 -6.84 -13.87 -6.86
CA SER A 12 -8.05 -14.44 -6.23
C SER A 12 -8.02 -14.56 -4.70
N LEU A 13 -6.89 -14.42 -4.01
CA LEU A 13 -6.83 -14.64 -2.55
C LEU A 13 -6.86 -13.35 -1.71
N VAL A 14 -6.81 -12.17 -2.33
CA VAL A 14 -6.87 -10.89 -1.60
C VAL A 14 -8.27 -10.26 -1.58
N ASN A 15 -9.21 -10.77 -2.39
CA ASN A 15 -10.50 -10.12 -2.62
C ASN A 15 -11.62 -10.54 -1.66
N GLU A 16 -11.41 -11.53 -0.78
CA GLU A 16 -12.48 -12.05 0.08
C GLU A 16 -12.77 -11.18 1.32
N ALA A 17 -11.88 -10.26 1.70
CA ALA A 17 -12.11 -9.31 2.79
C ALA A 17 -12.66 -7.93 2.33
N PHE A 18 -12.77 -7.71 1.01
CA PHE A 18 -13.07 -6.40 0.41
C PHE A 18 -14.57 -6.18 0.10
N ASP A 19 -15.46 -7.12 0.46
CA ASP A 19 -16.90 -7.08 0.16
C ASP A 19 -17.75 -6.30 1.21
N ARG A 20 -17.14 -5.59 2.16
CA ARG A 20 -17.88 -4.69 3.08
C ARG A 20 -18.04 -3.27 2.53
N GLY A 21 -18.45 -3.10 1.27
CA GLY A 21 -18.86 -1.80 0.72
C GLY A 21 -17.87 -0.64 0.89
N MET A 22 -16.59 -0.92 1.13
CA MET A 22 -15.56 0.12 1.22
C MET A 22 -15.18 0.48 -0.22
N PRO A 23 -15.23 1.76 -0.59
CA PRO A 23 -14.87 2.18 -1.93
C PRO A 23 -13.43 1.75 -2.22
N HIS A 24 -13.21 1.21 -3.43
CA HIS A 24 -11.86 1.03 -3.95
C HIS A 24 -11.28 2.41 -4.22
N ILE A 25 -10.50 2.93 -3.27
CA ILE A 25 -9.91 4.27 -3.35
C ILE A 25 -8.52 4.12 -3.96
N GLU A 26 -8.37 4.55 -5.21
CA GLU A 26 -7.09 4.57 -5.90
C GLU A 26 -6.27 5.82 -5.52
N MET A 27 -4.96 5.65 -5.36
CA MET A 27 -4.05 6.76 -5.06
C MET A 27 -3.68 7.49 -6.34
N SER A 28 -4.00 8.80 -6.42
CA SER A 28 -3.58 9.62 -7.57
C SER A 28 -2.06 9.72 -7.64
N ASP A 29 -1.51 9.86 -8.86
CA ASP A 29 -0.06 9.99 -9.06
C ASP A 29 0.53 11.25 -8.38
N SER A 30 -0.26 12.31 -8.24
CA SER A 30 0.15 13.52 -7.52
C SER A 30 0.36 13.23 -6.04
N ILE A 31 -0.60 12.52 -5.43
CA ILE A 31 -0.52 12.14 -4.01
C ILE A 31 0.58 11.12 -3.79
N TYR A 32 0.72 10.14 -4.67
CA TYR A 32 1.84 9.20 -4.64
C TYR A 32 3.20 9.89 -4.59
N LYS A 33 3.44 10.86 -5.48
CA LYS A 33 4.70 11.63 -5.49
C LYS A 33 4.93 12.36 -4.18
N GLN A 34 3.90 12.97 -3.59
CA GLN A 34 4.01 13.64 -2.29
C GLN A 34 4.41 12.68 -1.18
N TYR A 35 3.81 11.49 -1.11
CA TYR A 35 4.19 10.47 -0.15
C TYR A 35 5.61 9.97 -0.36
N ARG A 36 5.96 9.64 -1.62
CA ARG A 36 7.31 9.19 -1.97
C ARG A 36 8.35 10.20 -1.56
N ASP A 37 8.18 11.47 -1.91
CA ASP A 37 9.16 12.52 -1.63
C ASP A 37 9.27 12.81 -0.13
N PHE A 38 8.15 12.75 0.59
CA PHE A 38 8.11 12.85 2.04
C PHE A 38 8.87 11.70 2.72
N ILE A 39 8.61 10.46 2.31
CA ILE A 39 9.29 9.27 2.82
C ILE A 39 10.78 9.31 2.49
N TYR A 40 11.13 9.69 1.26
CA TYR A 40 12.52 9.82 0.83
C TYR A 40 13.27 10.86 1.67
N THR A 41 12.66 12.02 1.93
CA THR A 41 13.25 13.10 2.74
C THR A 41 13.55 12.64 4.18
N LYS A 42 12.74 11.73 4.73
CA LYS A 42 12.84 11.31 6.13
C LYS A 42 13.60 10.01 6.35
N SER A 43 13.55 9.07 5.40
CA SER A 43 14.13 7.73 5.51
C SER A 43 15.29 7.47 4.54
N GLY A 44 15.43 8.29 3.49
CA GLY A 44 16.36 8.03 2.37
C GLY A 44 15.89 6.95 1.40
N ILE A 45 14.73 6.33 1.62
CA ILE A 45 14.21 5.23 0.79
C ILE A 45 13.42 5.81 -0.38
N TYR A 46 13.84 5.47 -1.60
CA TYR A 46 13.15 5.88 -2.83
C TYR A 46 12.24 4.77 -3.35
N PHE A 47 10.96 5.08 -3.51
CA PHE A 47 9.97 4.20 -4.15
C PHE A 47 9.84 4.56 -5.64
N ASN A 48 10.15 3.62 -6.53
CA ASN A 48 9.92 3.79 -7.96
C ASN A 48 8.43 3.60 -8.29
N ASP A 49 7.97 4.15 -9.41
CA ASP A 49 6.56 4.07 -9.82
C ASP A 49 6.08 2.62 -10.00
N THR A 50 6.97 1.70 -10.36
CA THR A 50 6.67 0.26 -10.42
C THR A 50 6.24 -0.32 -9.07
N LYS A 51 6.66 0.28 -7.95
CA LYS A 51 6.29 -0.10 -6.58
C LYS A 51 5.17 0.78 -6.00
N LYS A 52 4.48 1.59 -6.81
CA LYS A 52 3.34 2.42 -6.38
C LYS A 52 2.29 1.59 -5.64
N TYR A 53 1.90 0.44 -6.20
CA TYR A 53 0.91 -0.46 -5.61
C TYR A 53 1.29 -0.92 -4.19
N LEU A 54 2.59 -1.11 -3.92
CA LEU A 54 3.07 -1.54 -2.61
C LEU A 54 2.87 -0.42 -1.58
N LEU A 55 3.27 0.80 -1.96
CA LEU A 55 3.11 1.96 -1.09
C LEU A 55 1.63 2.26 -0.84
N GLU A 56 0.82 2.21 -1.89
CA GLU A 56 -0.64 2.36 -1.83
C GLU A 56 -1.29 1.35 -0.89
N ALA A 57 -0.97 0.06 -1.03
CA ALA A 57 -1.52 -1.00 -0.18
C ALA A 57 -1.17 -0.80 1.30
N ARG A 58 0.09 -0.46 1.59
CA ARG A 58 0.56 -0.24 2.97
C ARG A 58 -0.09 1.01 3.58
N ILE A 59 -0.15 2.11 2.85
CA ILE A 59 -0.86 3.32 3.30
C ILE A 59 -2.35 3.05 3.52
N SER A 60 -2.97 2.27 2.64
CA SER A 60 -4.39 1.91 2.75
C SER A 60 -4.72 1.17 4.03
N GLN A 61 -3.88 0.19 4.38
CA GLN A 61 -3.99 -0.51 5.65
C GLN A 61 -3.81 0.44 6.85
N ARG A 62 -2.95 1.46 6.74
CA ARG A 62 -2.75 2.44 7.83
C ARG A 62 -3.92 3.39 7.98
N PHE A 63 -4.39 4.03 6.91
CA PHE A 63 -5.48 5.01 7.03
C PHE A 63 -6.79 4.36 7.49
N THR A 64 -7.03 3.11 7.09
CA THR A 64 -8.22 2.35 7.52
C THR A 64 -8.22 2.13 9.03
N LYS A 65 -7.04 1.96 9.66
CA LYS A 65 -6.92 1.86 11.14
C LYS A 65 -7.29 3.15 11.86
N HIS A 66 -7.19 4.29 11.19
CA HIS A 66 -7.58 5.60 11.70
C HIS A 66 -9.02 5.99 11.31
N ASN A 67 -9.79 5.06 10.74
CA ASN A 67 -11.14 5.30 10.21
C ASN A 67 -11.20 6.43 9.17
N LEU A 68 -10.10 6.65 8.44
CA LEU A 68 -10.03 7.63 7.36
C LEU A 68 -10.52 7.01 6.05
N THR A 69 -10.98 7.84 5.13
CA THR A 69 -11.58 7.38 3.86
C THR A 69 -10.78 7.80 2.63
N ASN A 70 -9.67 8.52 2.79
CA ASN A 70 -8.85 8.96 1.67
C ASN A 70 -7.38 9.15 2.07
N TYR A 71 -6.51 9.14 1.05
CA TYR A 71 -5.06 9.31 1.20
C TYR A 71 -4.67 10.72 1.67
N GLU A 72 -5.44 11.75 1.33
CA GLU A 72 -5.11 13.15 1.65
C GLU A 72 -5.24 13.45 3.15
N GLU A 73 -6.30 12.93 3.77
CA GLU A 73 -6.56 12.99 5.21
C GLU A 73 -5.45 12.29 5.99
N TYR A 74 -5.04 11.10 5.52
CA TYR A 74 -3.93 10.39 6.14
C TYR A 74 -2.60 11.12 5.96
N PHE A 75 -2.37 11.77 4.82
CA PHE A 75 -1.17 12.58 4.58
C PHE A 75 -1.13 13.79 5.52
N SER A 76 -2.28 14.42 5.73
CA SER A 76 -2.44 15.53 6.68
C SER A 76 -2.20 15.08 8.12
N LEU A 77 -2.69 13.89 8.49
CA LEU A 77 -2.45 13.29 9.80
C LEU A 77 -0.95 13.11 10.08
N ILE A 78 -0.22 12.41 9.21
CA ILE A 78 1.22 12.12 9.44
C ILE A 78 2.12 13.35 9.39
N ARG A 79 1.64 14.46 8.79
CA ARG A 79 2.33 15.76 8.79
C ARG A 79 1.98 16.62 9.99
N SER A 80 0.86 16.34 10.66
CA SER A 80 0.43 17.05 11.85
C SER A 80 1.19 16.59 13.10
N THR A 81 1.20 17.42 14.14
CA THR A 81 1.76 17.05 15.46
C THR A 81 1.03 15.84 16.06
N SER A 82 -0.26 15.66 15.77
CA SER A 82 -1.07 14.55 16.24
C SER A 82 -0.67 13.20 15.61
N GLY A 83 -0.09 13.21 14.41
CA GLY A 83 0.40 12.00 13.72
C GLY A 83 1.86 11.68 14.00
N ALA A 84 2.53 12.38 14.91
CA ALA A 84 3.94 12.14 15.22
C ALA A 84 4.21 10.69 15.67
N SER A 85 3.25 10.06 16.36
CA SER A 85 3.32 8.66 16.76
C SER A 85 2.99 7.67 15.65
N GLU A 86 2.25 8.09 14.61
CA GLU A 86 1.87 7.25 13.48
C GLU A 86 3.00 7.10 12.46
N LEU A 87 3.78 8.17 12.29
CA LEU A 87 4.89 8.23 11.34
C LEU A 87 5.92 7.08 11.45
N PRO A 88 6.45 6.73 12.64
CA PRO A 88 7.35 5.58 12.77
C PRO A 88 6.68 4.25 12.38
N ILE A 89 5.38 4.11 12.61
CA ILE A 89 4.64 2.89 12.28
C ILE A 89 4.41 2.78 10.78
N LEU A 90 4.20 3.91 10.09
CA LEU A 90 4.21 3.95 8.62
C LEU A 90 5.56 3.51 8.08
N TYR A 91 6.68 4.01 8.63
CA TYR A 91 8.02 3.61 8.18
C TYR A 91 8.27 2.12 8.37
N GLU A 92 7.92 1.59 9.53
CA GLU A 92 8.01 0.15 9.78
C GLU A 92 7.15 -0.63 8.78
N SER A 93 5.92 -0.20 8.55
CA SER A 93 5.01 -0.82 7.59
C SER A 93 5.54 -0.81 6.15
N ILE A 94 6.32 0.18 5.71
CA ILE A 94 6.87 0.21 4.34
C ILE A 94 8.26 -0.44 4.21
N THR A 95 8.97 -0.64 5.33
CA THR A 95 10.31 -1.23 5.37
C THR A 95 10.32 -2.71 5.73
N ILE A 96 9.32 -3.18 6.48
CA ILE A 96 9.11 -4.61 6.69
C ILE A 96 8.65 -5.22 5.36
N ASN A 97 9.60 -5.79 4.66
CA ASN A 97 9.35 -6.68 3.55
C ASN A 97 8.74 -7.95 4.13
N GLU A 98 7.41 -8.02 4.23
CA GLU A 98 6.72 -9.22 4.68
C GLU A 98 7.21 -10.40 3.83
N THR A 99 7.99 -11.28 4.47
CA THR A 99 8.33 -12.58 3.92
C THR A 99 7.01 -13.28 3.68
N TYR A 100 6.58 -13.37 2.42
CA TYR A 100 5.50 -14.23 2.01
C TYR A 100 5.85 -15.64 2.49
N PHE A 101 5.23 -16.04 3.60
CA PHE A 101 5.32 -17.39 4.11
C PHE A 101 4.49 -18.24 3.15
N PHE A 102 5.13 -18.77 2.11
CA PHE A 102 4.51 -19.75 1.23
C PHE A 102 4.24 -21.00 2.07
N PRO A 103 2.98 -21.45 2.23
CA PRO A 103 2.73 -22.78 2.73
C PRO A 103 3.33 -23.74 1.70
N GLN A 104 4.37 -24.49 2.08
CA GLN A 104 4.80 -25.65 1.32
C GLN A 104 3.60 -26.60 1.28
N SER A 105 2.84 -26.56 0.19
CA SER A 105 1.83 -27.59 -0.06
C SER A 105 2.60 -28.84 -0.43
N THR A 106 2.99 -29.59 0.61
CA THR A 106 3.47 -30.96 0.47
C THR A 106 2.32 -31.78 -0.10
N ALA A 107 2.37 -31.98 -1.41
CA ALA A 107 1.57 -33.00 -2.06
C ALA A 107 2.06 -34.38 -1.60
N ILE A 108 1.17 -35.15 -0.99
CA ILE A 108 1.24 -36.62 -0.93
C ILE A 108 -0.07 -37.19 -1.47
#